data_AF-A0A090VX17-F1
#
_entry.id   AF-A0A090VX17-F1
#
_cell.length_a   1.000
_cell.length_b   1.000
_cell.length_c   1.000
_cell.angle_alpha   90.00
_cell.angle_beta   90.00
_cell.angle_gamma   90.00
#
_symmetry.space_group_name_H-M   'P 1'
#
loop_
_entity.id
_entity.type
_entity.pdbx_description
1 polymer ?
#
loop_
_entity_poly.entity_id
_entity_poly.type
_entity_poly.pdbx_seq_one_letter_code
_entity_poly.pdbx_strand_id
1 'polypeptide(L)' 'MPLVTPLSANHDLETKELAKFFNETLGFCPNSVLTMQRRPAISKAFINLNKAVMANQGA' A
#
# COMPACT_ATOMS: atom_id res chain seq x y z
N MET A 1 -8.82 -9.22 -14.70
CA MET A 1 -7.93 -8.07 -14.98
C MET A 1 -8.39 -6.88 -14.13
N PRO A 2 -7.48 -6.08 -13.55
CA PRO A 2 -7.89 -4.87 -12.86
C PRO A 2 -8.44 -3.86 -13.88
N LEU A 3 -9.54 -3.18 -13.55
CA LEU A 3 -10.11 -2.10 -14.38
C LEU A 3 -9.14 -0.93 -14.56
N VAL A 4 -8.19 -0.80 -13.63
CA VAL A 4 -7.14 0.22 -13.63
C VAL A 4 -5.79 -0.49 -13.58
N THR A 5 -4.90 -0.18 -14.52
CA THR A 5 -3.55 -0.77 -14.52
C THR A 5 -2.76 -0.30 -13.28
N PRO A 6 -2.22 -1.24 -12.47
CA PRO A 6 -1.38 -0.92 -11.32
C PRO A 6 -0.18 -0.06 -11.73
N LEU A 7 0.21 0.88 -10.86
CA LEU A 7 1.50 1.54 -11.02
C LEU A 7 2.64 0.55 -10.75
N SER A 8 3.81 0.84 -11.31
CA SER A 8 5.03 0.10 -10.96
C SER A 8 5.35 0.31 -9.48
N ALA A 9 5.86 -0.74 -8.81
CA ALA A 9 6.38 -0.62 -7.45
C ALA A 9 7.55 0.40 -7.35
N ASN A 10 8.18 0.75 -8.47
CA ASN A 10 9.25 1.75 -8.56
C ASN A 10 8.76 3.11 -9.12
N HIS A 11 7.45 3.37 -9.15
CA HIS A 11 6.88 4.59 -9.74
C HIS A 11 7.43 5.88 -9.12
N ASP A 12 7.50 5.94 -7.80
CA ASP A 12 8.08 7.04 -7.02
C ASP A 12 8.60 6.52 -5.68
N LEU A 13 9.22 7.40 -4.89
CA LEU A 13 9.86 7.03 -3.63
C LEU A 13 8.84 6.52 -2.60
N GLU A 14 7.68 7.16 -2.47
CA GLU A 14 6.64 6.79 -1.50
C GLU A 14 6.02 5.42 -1.84
N THR A 15 5.73 5.18 -3.11
CA THR A 15 5.22 3.89 -3.62
C THR A 15 6.26 2.79 -3.42
N LYS A 16 7.54 3.09 -3.60
CA LYS A 16 8.63 2.13 -3.41
C LYS A 16 8.81 1.73 -1.95
N GLU A 17 8.77 2.70 -1.03
CA GLU A 17 8.79 2.42 0.41
C GLU A 17 7.58 1.60 0.84
N LEU A 18 6.40 1.92 0.33
CA LEU A 18 5.18 1.17 0.61
C LEU A 18 5.23 -0.26 0.06
N ALA A 19 5.72 -0.42 -1.17
CA ALA A 19 5.90 -1.74 -1.77
C ALA A 19 6.90 -2.59 -0.97
N LYS A 20 7.99 -1.98 -0.49
CA LYS A 20 8.95 -2.65 0.40
C LYS A 20 8.27 -3.11 1.69
N PHE A 21 7.51 -2.25 2.36
CA PHE A 21 6.76 -2.60 3.57
C PHE A 21 5.85 -3.82 3.34
N PHE A 22 5.03 -3.80 2.28
CA PHE A 22 4.14 -4.93 2.01
C PHE A 22 4.88 -6.20 1.57
N ASN A 23 5.97 -6.09 0.82
CA ASN A 23 6.82 -7.24 0.51
C ASN A 23 7.40 -7.88 1.79
N GLU A 24 7.81 -7.08 2.77
CA GLU A 24 8.30 -7.60 4.06
C GLU A 24 7.18 -8.25 4.89
N THR A 25 5.98 -7.68 4.93
CA THR A 25 4.87 -8.20 5.76
C THR A 25 4.05 -9.32 5.12
N LEU A 26 3.89 -9.31 3.79
CA LEU A 26 2.98 -10.19 3.04
C LEU A 26 3.71 -11.04 1.99
N GLY A 27 5.00 -10.79 1.73
CA GLY A 27 5.76 -11.42 0.65
C GLY A 27 5.50 -10.82 -0.75
N PHE A 28 4.53 -9.92 -0.89
CA PHE A 28 4.23 -9.20 -2.13
C PHE A 28 3.53 -7.85 -1.86
N CYS A 29 3.62 -6.91 -2.81
CA CYS A 29 2.82 -5.69 -2.78
C CYS A 29 1.49 -5.88 -3.54
N PRO A 30 0.31 -5.67 -2.89
CA PRO A 30 -0.98 -5.86 -3.56
C PRO A 30 -1.23 -4.88 -4.71
N ASN A 31 -1.82 -5.38 -5.80
CA ASN A 31 -2.24 -4.54 -6.93
C ASN A 31 -3.23 -3.44 -6.53
N SER A 32 -4.10 -3.68 -5.54
CA SER A 32 -5.04 -2.68 -5.02
C SER A 32 -4.29 -1.44 -4.52
N VAL A 33 -3.23 -1.62 -3.73
CA VAL A 33 -2.37 -0.55 -3.23
C VAL A 33 -1.73 0.22 -4.39
N LEU A 34 -1.15 -0.50 -5.37
CA LEU A 34 -0.50 0.11 -6.53
C LEU A 34 -1.49 0.86 -7.45
N THR A 35 -2.75 0.44 -7.52
CA THR A 35 -3.79 1.20 -8.24
C THR A 35 -4.24 2.43 -7.46
N MET A 36 -4.32 2.34 -6.12
CA MET A 36 -4.72 3.45 -5.25
C MET A 36 -3.69 4.58 -5.23
N GLN A 37 -2.40 4.30 -5.49
CA GLN A 37 -1.35 5.32 -5.54
C GLN A 37 -1.53 6.38 -6.63
N ARG A 38 -2.45 6.17 -7.59
CA ARG A 38 -2.89 7.24 -8.50
C ARG A 38 -3.59 8.41 -7.77
N ARG A 39 -4.05 8.18 -6.54
CA ARG A 39 -4.62 9.17 -5.62
C ARG A 39 -3.87 9.09 -4.29
N PRO A 40 -2.65 9.64 -4.19
CA PRO A 40 -1.74 9.40 -3.08
C PRO A 40 -2.32 9.81 -1.71
N ALA A 41 -3.09 10.90 -1.66
CA ALA A 41 -3.77 11.31 -0.42
C ALA A 41 -4.77 10.25 0.10
N ILE A 42 -5.52 9.59 -0.79
CA ILE A 42 -6.47 8.54 -0.43
C ILE A 42 -5.73 7.27 -0.02
N SER A 43 -4.71 6.89 -0.80
CA SER A 43 -3.84 5.74 -0.50
C SER A 43 -3.24 5.85 0.90
N LYS A 44 -2.65 7.00 1.23
CA LYS A 44 -2.06 7.29 2.54
C LYS A 44 -3.08 7.18 3.68
N ALA A 45 -4.27 7.76 3.50
CA ALA A 45 -5.35 7.65 4.50
C ALA A 45 -5.76 6.19 4.74
N PHE A 46 -5.92 5.41 3.68
CA PHE A 46 -6.27 3.99 3.77
C PHE A 46 -5.17 3.16 4.44
N ILE A 47 -3.89 3.42 4.14
CA ILE A 47 -2.77 2.73 4.79
C ILE A 47 -2.75 3.01 6.29
N ASN A 48 -2.97 4.26 6.70
CA ASN A 48 -3.03 4.62 8.11
C ASN A 48 -4.20 3.93 8.83
N LEU A 49 -5.35 3.81 8.16
CA LEU A 49 -6.47 3.02 8.67
C LEU A 49 -6.07 1.55 8.89
N ASN A 50 -5.45 0.90 7.90
CA ASN A 50 -5.00 -0.48 8.05
C ASN A 50 -4.01 -0.65 9.20
N LYS A 51 -3.04 0.27 9.32
CA LYS A 51 -2.09 0.28 10.44
C LYS A 51 -2.80 0.41 11.79
N ALA A 52 -3.81 1.29 11.89
CA ALA A 52 -4.58 1.47 13.11
C ALA A 52 -5.38 0.20 13.49
N VAL A 53 -5.98 -0.48 12.50
CA VAL A 53 -6.69 -1.75 12.74
C VAL A 53 -5.74 -2.87 13.17
N MET A 54 -4.52 -2.90 12.62
CA MET A 54 -3.50 -3.90 12.95
C MET A 54 -2.69 -3.57 14.22
N ALA A 55 -2.88 -2.39 14.81
CA ALA A 55 -2.17 -2.00 16.03
C ALA A 55 -2.63 -2.86 17.21
N ASN A 56 -1.82 -3.86 17.57
CA ASN A 56 -2.02 -4.66 18.77
C ASN A 56 -1.51 -3.87 19.99
N GLN A 57 -2.42 -3.47 20.88
CA GLN A 57 -2.08 -2.74 22.10
C GLN A 57 -1.84 -3.65 23.31
N GLY A 58 -1.88 -4.97 23.12
CA GLY A 58 -1.86 -5.94 24.21
C GLY A 58 -3.18 -5.93 24.99
N ALA A 59 -3.69 -7.12 25.29
CA ALA A 59 -4.69 -7.33 26.33
C ALA A 59 -4.00 -8.07 27.48
#